data_AF-A0A227J8W1-F1
#
_entry.id   AF-A0A227J8W1-F1
#
_cell.length_a   1.000
_cell.length_b   1.000
_cell.length_c   1.000
_cell.angle_alpha   90.00
_cell.angle_beta   90.00
_cell.angle_gamma   90.00
#
_symmetry.space_group_name_H-M   'P 1'
#
loop_
_entity.id
_entity.type
_entity.pdbx_description
1 polymer ?
#
loop_
_entity_poly.entity_id
_entity_poly.type
_entity_poly.pdbx_seq_one_letter_code
_entity_poly.pdbx_strand_id
1 'polypeptide(L)'
;LEQRGLTKLYDVRHYDAPLKVGNGKARAGKRVLTVGTDCSVGKMYSALAIEHALKRKSCRAEFKATGQTGILIAGSGISIDAVVADFISGAVEAISPDFTDHDWDIIEGQGSLFNPSFAGVSLGLLHGAQA
;
A
#
# COMPACT_ATOMS: atom_id res chain seq x y z
N LEU A 1 0.66 4.49 -28.87
CA LEU A 1 1.99 5.07 -28.60
C LEU A 1 3.03 4.01 -28.21
N GLU A 2 2.66 2.87 -27.62
CA GLU A 2 3.63 1.79 -27.29
C GLU A 2 4.07 0.91 -28.48
N GLN A 3 3.23 0.69 -29.49
CA GLN A 3 3.53 -0.29 -30.55
C GLN A 3 4.59 0.12 -31.59
N ARG A 4 5.32 1.23 -31.39
CA ARG A 4 6.31 1.75 -32.37
C ARG A 4 7.62 2.29 -31.80
N GLY A 5 7.83 2.30 -30.48
CA GLY A 5 9.00 2.93 -29.85
C GLY A 5 9.94 1.94 -29.19
N LEU A 6 11.27 2.18 -29.28
CA LEU A 6 12.32 1.47 -28.52
C LEU A 6 12.28 1.72 -27.00
N THR A 7 11.31 2.52 -26.54
CA THR A 7 11.19 3.01 -25.16
C THR A 7 9.87 2.56 -24.56
N LYS A 8 9.90 2.12 -23.30
CA LYS A 8 8.73 1.69 -22.54
C LYS A 8 8.30 2.80 -21.57
N LEU A 9 7.00 3.13 -21.58
CA LEU A 9 6.39 4.01 -20.60
C LEU A 9 5.84 3.17 -19.46
N TYR A 10 6.10 3.57 -18.22
CA TYR A 10 5.53 2.91 -17.04
C TYR A 10 4.57 3.89 -16.37
N ASP A 11 3.27 3.58 -16.43
CA ASP A 11 2.26 4.32 -15.67
C ASP A 11 2.10 3.67 -14.29
N VAL A 12 2.77 4.25 -13.28
CA VAL A 12 2.72 3.74 -11.89
C VAL A 12 1.36 3.90 -11.22
N ARG A 13 0.42 4.65 -11.82
CA ARG A 13 -0.95 4.78 -11.32
C ARG A 13 -1.89 3.75 -11.92
N HIS A 14 -1.48 3.09 -13.00
CA HIS A 14 -2.26 2.01 -13.60
C HIS A 14 -1.82 0.65 -13.05
N TYR A 15 -2.77 -0.12 -12.55
CA TYR A 15 -2.55 -1.49 -12.10
C TYR A 15 -3.23 -2.45 -13.06
N ASP A 16 -2.43 -3.23 -13.80
CA ASP A 16 -2.90 -4.08 -14.91
C ASP A 16 -3.52 -5.41 -14.47
N ALA A 17 -3.29 -5.83 -13.22
CA ALA A 17 -3.78 -7.12 -12.73
C ALA A 17 -5.22 -7.02 -12.19
N PRO A 18 -6.01 -8.10 -12.28
CA PRO A 18 -7.39 -8.10 -11.79
C PRO A 18 -7.42 -7.93 -10.26
N LEU A 19 -8.22 -6.96 -9.81
CA LEU A 19 -8.50 -6.73 -8.40
C LEU A 19 -9.81 -7.38 -8.00
N LYS A 20 -9.84 -7.94 -6.79
CA LYS A 20 -11.05 -8.49 -6.17
C LYS A 20 -11.62 -7.46 -5.19
N VAL A 21 -12.91 -7.57 -4.87
CA VAL A 21 -13.48 -6.88 -3.72
C VAL A 21 -12.88 -7.49 -2.45
N GLY A 22 -12.55 -6.66 -1.47
CA GLY A 22 -12.00 -7.13 -0.19
C GLY A 22 -12.97 -8.09 0.51
N ASN A 23 -12.44 -9.15 1.09
CA ASN A 23 -13.23 -10.18 1.76
C ASN A 23 -13.02 -10.21 3.28
N GLY A 24 -12.00 -9.52 3.79
CA GLY A 24 -11.74 -9.41 5.23
C GLY A 24 -11.41 -10.74 5.91
N LYS A 25 -11.07 -11.80 5.15
CA LYS A 25 -10.57 -13.03 5.75
C LYS A 25 -9.26 -12.74 6.46
N ALA A 26 -9.13 -13.25 7.68
CA ALA A 26 -7.89 -13.16 8.44
C ALA A 26 -6.75 -13.80 7.64
N ARG A 27 -5.59 -13.14 7.64
CA ARG A 27 -4.37 -13.58 6.97
C ARG A 27 -3.23 -13.66 7.99
N ALA A 28 -2.40 -14.68 7.92
CA ALA A 28 -1.18 -14.78 8.73
C ALA A 28 -0.17 -13.69 8.33
N GLY A 29 0.85 -13.53 9.16
CA GLY A 29 1.78 -12.40 9.06
C GLY A 29 1.28 -11.17 9.82
N LYS A 30 2.23 -10.35 10.31
CA LYS A 30 1.90 -9.15 11.08
C LYS A 30 1.90 -7.93 10.18
N ARG A 31 0.95 -7.03 10.38
CA ARG A 31 0.77 -5.84 9.54
C ARG A 31 0.79 -4.59 10.40
N VAL A 32 1.42 -3.54 9.90
CA VAL A 32 1.37 -2.19 10.47
C VAL A 32 0.92 -1.24 9.37
N LEU A 33 -0.15 -0.51 9.60
CA LEU A 33 -0.58 0.59 8.73
C LEU A 33 -0.22 1.91 9.39
N THR A 34 0.51 2.78 8.68
CA THR A 34 0.66 4.17 9.16
C THR A 34 -0.63 4.94 8.92
N VAL A 35 -1.13 5.63 9.94
CA VAL A 35 -2.29 6.53 9.86
C VAL A 35 -1.88 7.94 10.24
N GLY A 36 -2.65 8.94 9.82
CA GLY A 36 -2.33 10.33 10.08
C GLY A 36 -3.57 11.20 10.15
N THR A 37 -3.43 12.36 10.76
CA THR A 37 -4.50 13.35 10.92
C THR A 37 -4.82 14.10 9.63
N ASP A 38 -3.88 14.16 8.68
CA ASP A 38 -4.10 14.74 7.35
C ASP A 38 -3.20 14.10 6.28
N CYS A 39 -3.31 14.57 5.04
CA CYS A 39 -2.43 14.27 3.92
C CYS A 39 -1.03 14.88 4.13
N SER A 40 -0.01 14.29 3.51
CA SER A 40 1.36 14.84 3.50
C SER A 40 2.04 15.07 4.87
N VAL A 41 1.54 14.46 5.95
CA VAL A 41 2.10 14.56 7.32
C VAL A 41 3.25 13.57 7.61
N GLY A 42 3.82 12.94 6.58
CA GLY A 42 4.95 12.03 6.75
C GLY A 42 4.62 10.54 6.91
N LYS A 43 3.39 10.10 6.65
CA LYS A 43 2.97 8.68 6.78
C LYS A 43 3.89 7.68 6.07
N MET A 44 4.28 7.97 4.81
CA MET A 44 5.23 7.16 4.04
C MET A 44 6.62 7.15 4.70
N TYR A 45 7.13 8.30 5.11
CA TYR A 45 8.42 8.40 5.77
C TYR A 45 8.45 7.64 7.10
N SER A 46 7.37 7.70 7.88
CA SER A 46 7.22 6.90 9.10
C SER A 46 7.24 5.40 8.80
N ALA A 47 6.54 4.96 7.75
CA ALA A 47 6.55 3.55 7.34
C ALA A 47 7.96 3.08 6.94
N LEU A 48 8.68 3.85 6.11
CA LEU A 48 10.06 3.56 5.73
C LEU A 48 11.01 3.55 6.94
N ALA A 49 10.84 4.50 7.87
CA ALA A 49 11.65 4.56 9.09
C ALA A 49 11.41 3.36 10.01
N ILE A 50 10.15 2.90 10.14
CA ILE A 50 9.79 1.70 10.90
C ILE A 50 10.41 0.45 10.25
N GLU A 51 10.26 0.28 8.94
CA GLU A 51 10.82 -0.85 8.19
C GLU A 51 12.34 -0.92 8.37
N HIS A 52 13.02 0.22 8.18
CA HIS A 52 14.46 0.32 8.35
C HIS A 52 14.89 0.04 9.80
N ALA A 53 14.15 0.51 10.80
CA ALA A 53 14.43 0.22 12.20
C ALA A 53 14.24 -1.25 12.58
N LEU A 54 13.21 -1.92 12.02
CA LEU A 54 12.98 -3.35 12.20
C LEU A 54 14.11 -4.17 11.58
N LYS A 55 14.52 -3.85 10.35
CA LYS A 55 15.66 -4.50 9.68
C LYS A 55 16.96 -4.37 10.47
N ARG A 56 17.24 -3.20 11.06
CA ARG A 56 18.41 -3.01 11.95
C ARG A 56 18.37 -3.85 13.22
N LYS A 57 17.19 -4.32 13.63
CA LYS A 57 16.99 -5.25 14.75
C LYS A 57 16.91 -6.71 14.29
N SER A 58 17.32 -7.00 13.05
CA SER A 58 17.27 -8.33 12.44
C SER A 58 15.86 -8.91 12.31
N CYS A 59 14.82 -8.07 12.29
CA CYS A 59 13.46 -8.49 11.90
C CYS A 59 13.30 -8.39 10.38
N ARG A 60 12.64 -9.38 9.77
CA ARG A 60 12.33 -9.35 8.33
C ARG A 60 11.06 -8.54 8.12
N ALA A 61 11.22 -7.29 7.73
CA ALA A 61 10.11 -6.37 7.45
C ALA A 61 10.12 -5.96 5.98
N GLU A 62 8.95 -5.84 5.38
CA GLU A 62 8.76 -5.41 4.00
C GLU A 62 7.90 -4.15 3.93
N PHE A 63 8.41 -3.10 3.30
CA PHE A 63 7.62 -1.92 2.99
C PHE A 63 6.64 -2.21 1.85
N LYS A 64 5.36 -1.87 2.07
CA LYS A 64 4.27 -2.09 1.13
C LYS A 64 3.72 -0.74 0.66
N ALA A 65 4.05 -0.39 -0.58
CA ALA A 65 3.70 0.89 -1.18
C ALA A 65 2.24 0.97 -1.63
N THR A 66 1.60 2.10 -1.34
CA THR A 66 0.18 2.36 -1.64
C THR A 66 -0.03 3.64 -2.46
N GLY A 67 1.06 4.35 -2.78
CA GLY A 67 1.04 5.53 -3.64
C GLY A 67 2.22 5.54 -4.63
N GLN A 68 2.10 6.37 -5.67
CA GLN A 68 3.09 6.50 -6.76
C GLN A 68 4.55 6.65 -6.28
N THR A 69 4.80 7.49 -5.26
CA THR A 69 6.16 7.72 -4.75
C THR A 69 6.70 6.47 -4.06
N GLY A 70 5.87 5.81 -3.25
CA GLY A 70 6.21 4.54 -2.61
C GLY A 70 6.53 3.47 -3.65
N ILE A 71 5.76 3.40 -4.75
CA ILE A 71 6.00 2.43 -5.84
C ILE A 71 7.35 2.68 -6.51
N LEU A 72 7.72 3.93 -6.77
CA LEU A 72 9.02 4.27 -7.34
C LEU A 72 10.19 3.87 -6.41
N ILE A 73 9.97 3.91 -5.09
CA ILE A 73 10.97 3.50 -4.09
C ILE A 73 11.04 1.96 -4.00
N ALA A 74 9.88 1.29 -3.93
CA ALA A 74 9.78 -0.15 -3.67
C ALA A 74 9.91 -1.01 -4.94
N GLY A 75 9.75 -0.42 -6.12
CA GLY A 75 9.67 -1.13 -7.40
C GLY A 75 8.37 -1.91 -7.62
N SER A 76 7.46 -1.93 -6.63
CA SER A 76 6.17 -2.61 -6.69
C SER A 76 5.17 -1.95 -5.73
N GLY A 77 3.88 -2.17 -5.97
CA GLY A 77 2.78 -1.66 -5.16
C GLY A 77 1.55 -1.34 -6.00
N ILE A 78 0.56 -0.68 -5.41
CA ILE A 78 -0.65 -0.24 -6.11
C ILE A 78 -0.98 1.18 -5.66
N SER A 79 -1.19 2.11 -6.59
CA SER A 79 -1.62 3.47 -6.26
C SER A 79 -3.10 3.45 -5.88
N ILE A 80 -3.38 3.35 -4.59
CA ILE A 80 -4.73 3.10 -4.07
C ILE A 80 -5.72 4.22 -4.41
N ASP A 81 -5.23 5.45 -4.53
CA ASP A 81 -6.02 6.61 -4.95
C ASP A 81 -6.53 6.54 -6.40
N ALA A 82 -5.95 5.66 -7.22
CA ALA A 82 -6.34 5.39 -8.61
C ALA A 82 -7.21 4.12 -8.73
N VAL A 83 -7.45 3.40 -7.63
CA VAL A 83 -8.28 2.19 -7.62
C VAL A 83 -9.76 2.60 -7.51
N VAL A 84 -10.60 1.96 -8.33
CA VAL A 84 -12.06 2.13 -8.26
C VAL A 84 -12.56 1.70 -6.87
N ALA A 85 -13.45 2.49 -6.28
CA ALA A 85 -13.81 2.43 -4.85
C ALA A 85 -14.13 1.02 -4.32
N ASP A 86 -14.90 0.23 -5.07
CA ASP A 86 -15.30 -1.14 -4.70
C ASP A 86 -14.12 -2.08 -4.45
N PHE A 87 -12.95 -1.78 -5.04
CA PHE A 87 -11.77 -2.64 -5.00
C PHE A 87 -10.67 -2.13 -4.08
N ILE A 88 -10.83 -0.97 -3.42
CA ILE A 88 -9.78 -0.36 -2.58
C ILE A 88 -9.30 -1.35 -1.51
N SER A 89 -10.21 -1.93 -0.73
CA SER A 89 -9.84 -2.87 0.33
C SER A 89 -9.19 -4.13 -0.23
N GLY A 90 -9.69 -4.68 -1.33
CA GLY A 90 -9.11 -5.86 -1.97
C GLY A 90 -7.78 -5.61 -2.66
N ALA A 91 -7.50 -4.39 -3.14
CA ALA A 91 -6.18 -3.99 -3.59
C ALA A 91 -5.17 -4.02 -2.44
N VAL A 92 -5.57 -3.58 -1.26
CA VAL A 92 -4.72 -3.62 -0.07
C VAL A 92 -4.51 -5.06 0.42
N GLU A 93 -5.53 -5.93 0.31
CA GLU A 93 -5.36 -7.39 0.51
C GLU A 93 -4.36 -8.00 -0.50
N ALA A 94 -4.34 -7.51 -1.75
CA ALA A 94 -3.39 -7.97 -2.77
C ALA A 94 -1.97 -7.44 -2.53
N ILE A 95 -1.83 -6.23 -1.98
CA ILE A 95 -0.53 -5.66 -1.55
C ILE A 95 0.05 -6.46 -0.37
N SER A 96 -0.80 -6.82 0.60
CA SER A 96 -0.41 -7.54 1.82
C SER A 96 -1.21 -8.84 1.96
N PRO A 97 -0.87 -9.85 1.12
CA PRO A 97 -1.54 -11.14 1.15
C PRO A 97 -1.15 -11.91 2.43
N ASP A 98 -1.58 -13.17 2.51
CA ASP A 98 -1.11 -14.07 3.55
C ASP A 98 0.39 -14.39 3.34
N PHE A 99 1.19 -14.37 4.40
CA PHE A 99 2.63 -14.58 4.31
C PHE A 99 3.22 -15.29 5.54
N THR A 100 4.31 -16.02 5.29
CA THR A 100 5.09 -16.76 6.32
C THR A 100 6.60 -16.66 6.09
N ASP A 101 7.02 -16.03 4.99
CA ASP A 101 8.40 -15.88 4.54
C ASP A 101 9.09 -14.64 5.12
N HIS A 102 8.37 -13.79 5.86
CA HIS A 102 8.89 -12.67 6.63
C HIS A 102 7.99 -12.39 7.84
N ASP A 103 8.31 -11.36 8.64
CA ASP A 103 7.70 -11.16 9.95
C ASP A 103 6.68 -10.01 9.96
N TRP A 104 6.93 -8.95 9.17
CA TRP A 104 6.11 -7.73 9.15
C TRP A 104 5.93 -7.13 7.76
N ASP A 105 4.69 -6.81 7.43
CA ASP A 105 4.35 -5.87 6.37
C ASP A 105 4.14 -4.48 6.96
N ILE A 106 4.89 -3.49 6.45
CA ILE A 106 4.77 -2.08 6.82
C ILE A 106 4.09 -1.32 5.69
N ILE A 107 2.78 -1.13 5.84
CA ILE A 107 1.90 -0.60 4.81
C ILE A 107 1.89 0.93 4.88
N GLU A 108 2.19 1.56 3.74
CA GLU A 108 2.13 3.00 3.55
C GLU A 108 0.70 3.53 3.74
N GLY A 109 0.52 4.48 4.65
CA GLY A 109 -0.75 5.18 4.83
C GLY A 109 -1.05 6.24 3.79
N GLN A 110 -2.32 6.30 3.35
CA GLN A 110 -2.85 7.37 2.49
C GLN A 110 -4.00 8.12 3.16
N GLY A 111 -4.18 9.38 2.76
CA GLY A 111 -5.31 10.20 3.19
C GLY A 111 -5.38 10.48 4.70
N SER A 112 -6.59 10.79 5.16
CA SER A 112 -6.97 10.85 6.57
C SER A 112 -8.47 10.65 6.68
N LEU A 113 -8.93 9.96 7.73
CA LEU A 113 -10.37 9.88 8.06
C LEU A 113 -10.97 11.26 8.42
N PHE A 114 -10.13 12.22 8.81
CA PHE A 114 -10.55 13.60 9.08
C PHE A 114 -10.66 14.46 7.81
N ASN A 115 -10.20 13.97 6.66
CA ASN A 115 -10.24 14.70 5.40
C ASN A 115 -11.33 14.11 4.49
N PRO A 116 -12.45 14.82 4.25
CA PRO A 116 -13.60 14.27 3.52
C PRO A 116 -13.26 13.87 2.07
N SER A 117 -12.21 14.47 1.47
CA SER A 117 -11.78 14.16 0.11
C SER A 117 -11.06 12.81 0.00
N PHE A 118 -10.46 12.34 1.10
CA PHE A 118 -9.57 11.16 1.10
C PHE A 118 -9.94 10.11 2.16
N ALA A 119 -10.97 10.35 2.96
CA ALA A 119 -11.40 9.45 4.02
C ALA A 119 -11.77 8.05 3.48
N GLY A 120 -12.37 7.95 2.29
CA GLY A 120 -12.70 6.68 1.66
C GLY A 120 -11.47 5.80 1.39
N VAL A 121 -10.37 6.42 0.98
CA VAL A 121 -9.09 5.73 0.77
C VAL A 121 -8.52 5.23 2.10
N SER A 122 -8.49 6.08 3.14
CA SER A 122 -8.00 5.69 4.46
C SER A 122 -8.83 4.56 5.09
N LEU A 123 -10.15 4.61 4.93
CA LEU A 123 -11.05 3.56 5.41
C LEU A 123 -10.82 2.24 4.68
N GLY A 124 -10.68 2.28 3.35
CA GLY A 124 -10.39 1.08 2.56
C GLY A 124 -9.03 0.48 2.90
N LEU A 125 -8.01 1.31 3.18
CA LEU A 125 -6.72 0.86 3.72
C LEU A 125 -6.88 0.14 5.06
N LEU A 126 -7.64 0.71 6.01
CA LEU A 126 -7.87 0.07 7.31
C LEU A 126 -8.51 -1.31 7.17
N HIS A 127 -9.57 -1.42 6.37
CA HIS A 127 -10.25 -2.69 6.15
C HIS A 127 -9.37 -3.72 5.44
N GLY A 128 -8.67 -3.30 4.39
CA GLY A 128 -7.81 -4.20 3.62
C GLY A 128 -6.55 -4.60 4.37
N ALA A 129 -5.93 -3.71 5.15
CA ALA A 129 -4.71 -3.99 5.89
C ALA A 129 -4.93 -4.90 7.10
N GLN A 130 -6.11 -4.85 7.74
CA GLN A 130 -6.39 -5.59 8.99
C GLN A 130 -5.29 -5.38 10.05
N ALA A 131 -4.85 -4.14 10.19
CA ALA A 131 -3.73 -3.73 11.05
C ALA A 131 -4.22 -2.83 12.20
#